data_AF-A0A3D1VLX8-F1
#
_entry.id   AF-A0A3D1VLX8-F1
#
_cell.length_a   1.000
_cell.length_b   1.000
_cell.length_c   1.000
_cell.angle_alpha   90.00
_cell.angle_beta   90.00
_cell.angle_gamma   90.00
#
_symmetry.space_group_name_H-M   'P 1'
#
loop_
_entity.id
_entity.type
_entity.pdbx_description
1 polymer ?
#
loop_
_entity_poly.entity_id
_entity_poly.type
_entity_poly.pdbx_seq_one_letter_code
_entity_poly.pdbx_strand_id
1 'polypeptide(L)'
;TEEMVASMAPGSVIVDISIDQGGNCAVTVPGEKALVHNVVIEGIKNIPGMLPTSSTWMFAHNMYHLVEYLTHKGEIRIKEKDEIVSGILTTIRGKLVHQGALDAMKEQRG
;
A
#
# COMPACT_ATOMS: atom_id res chain seq x y z
N THR A 1 3.64 -1.99 20.72
CA THR A 1 2.95 -1.03 21.61
C THR A 1 3.98 -0.08 22.19
N GLU A 2 3.57 1.05 22.77
CA GLU A 2 4.50 2.00 23.42
C GLU A 2 5.35 1.34 24.51
N GLU A 3 4.73 0.47 25.32
CA GLU A 3 5.41 -0.32 26.37
C GLU A 3 6.55 -1.19 25.81
N MET A 4 6.37 -1.78 24.63
CA MET A 4 7.43 -2.56 23.97
C MET A 4 8.60 -1.66 23.56
N VAL A 5 8.31 -0.45 23.03
CA VAL A 5 9.34 0.51 22.64
C VAL A 5 10.13 0.98 23.85
N ALA A 6 9.46 1.23 24.98
CA ALA A 6 10.11 1.63 26.24
C ALA A 6 11.07 0.56 26.80
N SER A 7 10.87 -0.71 26.47
CA SER A 7 11.72 -1.82 26.92
C SER A 7 12.99 -2.03 26.07
N MET A 8 13.12 -1.30 24.95
CA MET A 8 14.26 -1.47 24.05
C MET A 8 15.53 -0.82 24.59
N ALA A 9 16.69 -1.29 24.12
CA ALA A 9 17.97 -0.71 24.50
C ALA A 9 18.07 0.75 24.03
N PRO A 10 18.59 1.68 24.85
CA PRO A 10 18.86 3.06 24.44
C PRO A 10 19.75 3.12 23.19
N GLY A 11 19.38 3.98 22.23
CA GLY A 11 20.07 4.11 20.94
C GLY A 11 19.55 3.16 19.86
N SER A 12 18.57 2.31 20.16
CA SER A 12 17.88 1.50 19.14
C SER A 12 17.15 2.38 18.13
N VAL A 13 16.88 1.83 16.94
CA VAL A 13 16.12 2.50 15.87
C VAL A 13 15.00 1.60 15.37
N ILE A 14 13.79 2.13 15.26
CA ILE A 14 12.66 1.52 14.57
C ILE A 14 12.43 2.28 13.27
N VAL A 15 12.33 1.57 12.15
CA VAL A 15 11.92 2.13 10.86
C VAL A 15 10.58 1.52 10.48
N ASP A 16 9.52 2.33 10.48
CA ASP A 16 8.16 1.87 10.22
C ASP A 16 7.79 2.01 8.75
N ILE A 17 8.09 0.96 7.98
CA ILE A 17 7.87 0.93 6.51
C ILE A 17 6.37 0.94 6.17
N SER A 18 5.49 0.54 7.09
CA SER A 18 4.05 0.42 6.87
C SER A 18 3.29 1.71 7.20
N ILE A 19 3.98 2.82 7.46
CA ILE A 19 3.38 4.07 7.92
C ILE A 19 2.38 4.68 6.93
N ASP A 20 2.56 4.45 5.63
CA ASP A 20 1.63 4.88 4.58
C ASP A 20 0.28 4.13 4.61
N GLN A 21 0.20 3.00 5.32
CA GLN A 21 -0.98 2.13 5.42
C GLN A 21 -1.55 2.05 6.86
N GLY A 22 -1.14 2.97 7.74
CA GLY A 22 -1.59 3.03 9.14
C GLY A 22 -0.51 2.77 10.17
N GLY A 23 0.67 2.27 9.76
CA GLY A 23 1.83 2.05 10.64
C GLY A 23 1.74 0.78 11.49
N ASN A 24 2.90 0.17 11.78
CA ASN A 24 2.98 -1.00 12.66
C ASN A 24 3.35 -0.62 14.10
N CYS A 25 3.99 0.52 14.29
CA CYS A 25 4.43 0.98 15.60
C CYS A 25 3.51 2.10 16.09
N ALA A 26 2.87 1.87 17.24
CA ALA A 26 1.85 2.76 17.80
C ALA A 26 2.34 4.19 18.10
N VAL A 27 3.65 4.37 18.27
CA VAL A 27 4.28 5.68 18.55
C VAL A 27 4.89 6.33 17.32
N THR A 28 4.78 5.72 16.13
CA THR A 28 5.27 6.33 14.90
C THR A 28 4.41 7.54 14.54
N VAL A 29 5.06 8.69 14.38
CA VAL A 29 4.42 9.88 13.81
C VAL A 29 4.64 9.86 12.29
N PRO A 30 3.56 9.81 11.47
CA PRO A 30 3.70 9.67 10.03
C PRO A 30 4.42 10.86 9.36
N GLY A 31 5.56 10.59 8.73
CA GLY A 31 6.39 11.57 8.03
C GLY A 31 7.46 12.23 8.90
N GLU A 32 7.61 11.79 10.14
CA GLU A 32 8.54 12.40 11.11
C GLU A 32 9.54 11.38 11.66
N LYS A 33 10.68 11.92 12.07
CA LYS A 33 11.68 11.21 12.87
C LYS A 33 11.60 11.71 14.31
N ALA A 34 11.27 10.82 15.23
CA ALA A 34 11.10 11.16 16.64
C ALA A 34 12.06 10.36 17.54
N LEU A 35 12.36 10.89 18.72
CA LEU A 35 13.04 10.13 19.78
C LEU A 35 12.01 9.81 20.86
N VAL A 36 11.73 8.54 21.08
CA VAL A 36 10.74 8.05 22.05
C VAL A 36 11.42 7.03 22.95
N HIS A 37 11.45 7.25 24.27
CA HIS A 37 12.12 6.38 25.24
C HIS A 37 13.58 6.02 24.90
N ASN A 38 14.35 6.99 24.38
CA ASN A 38 15.73 6.79 23.88
C ASN A 38 15.84 5.85 22.66
N VAL A 39 14.73 5.57 21.98
CA VAL A 39 14.66 4.86 20.70
C VAL A 39 14.31 5.86 19.61
N VAL A 40 15.06 5.83 18.50
CA VAL A 40 14.74 6.64 17.33
C VAL A 40 13.64 5.95 16.54
N ILE A 41 12.54 6.65 16.29
CA ILE A 41 11.42 6.17 15.48
C ILE A 41 11.46 6.94 14.16
N GLU A 42 11.64 6.22 13.06
CA GLU A 42 11.66 6.75 11.70
C GLU A 42 10.35 6.40 11.00
N GLY A 43 9.50 7.41 10.83
CA GLY A 43 8.17 7.31 10.22
C GLY A 43 8.13 7.85 8.79
N ILE A 44 9.25 7.85 8.06
CA ILE A 44 9.30 8.38 6.69
C ILE A 44 8.24 7.76 5.78
N LYS A 45 7.55 8.62 5.04
CA LYS A 45 6.52 8.25 4.05
C LYS A 45 7.11 8.09 2.67
N ASN A 46 6.43 7.31 1.83
CA ASN A 46 6.76 7.16 0.42
C ASN A 46 8.25 6.81 0.19
N ILE A 47 8.73 5.80 0.91
CA ILE A 47 10.09 5.25 0.74
C ILE A 47 10.40 4.94 -0.75
N PRO A 48 9.47 4.37 -1.56
CA PRO A 48 9.72 4.18 -2.99
C PRO A 48 10.04 5.48 -3.74
N GLY A 49 9.45 6.61 -3.34
CA GLY A 49 9.76 7.93 -3.89
C GLY A 49 11.21 8.39 -3.67
N MET A 50 11.91 7.82 -2.68
CA MET A 50 13.33 8.11 -2.43
C MET A 50 14.28 7.30 -3.33
N LEU A 51 13.79 6.24 -3.97
CA LEU A 51 14.52 5.40 -4.92
C LEU A 51 13.83 5.42 -6.29
N PRO A 52 13.60 6.61 -6.88
CA PRO A 52 12.68 6.77 -8.00
C PRO A 52 13.05 5.92 -9.21
N THR A 53 14.35 5.77 -9.53
CA THR A 53 14.80 4.95 -10.65
C THR A 53 14.39 3.48 -10.50
N SER A 54 14.74 2.85 -9.38
CA SER A 54 14.44 1.44 -9.13
C SER A 54 12.95 1.20 -8.94
N SER A 55 12.27 2.06 -8.19
CA SER A 55 10.83 1.96 -7.94
C SER A 55 10.02 2.16 -9.21
N THR A 56 10.39 3.12 -10.07
CA THR A 56 9.75 3.32 -11.38
C THR A 56 9.94 2.10 -12.26
N TRP A 57 11.16 1.53 -12.32
CA TRP A 57 11.42 0.36 -13.15
C TRP A 57 10.59 -0.85 -12.71
N MET A 58 10.55 -1.14 -11.41
CA MET A 58 9.73 -2.23 -10.85
C MET A 58 8.24 -2.01 -11.12
N PHE A 59 7.73 -0.80 -10.90
CA PHE A 59 6.33 -0.48 -11.15
C PHE A 59 5.97 -0.61 -12.64
N ALA A 60 6.81 -0.07 -13.53
CA ALA A 60 6.61 -0.16 -14.97
C ALA A 60 6.61 -1.62 -15.46
N HIS A 61 7.46 -2.47 -14.91
CA HIS A 61 7.48 -3.90 -15.23
C HIS A 61 6.19 -4.61 -14.81
N ASN A 62 5.69 -4.31 -13.61
CA ASN A 62 4.41 -4.86 -13.15
C ASN A 62 3.24 -4.39 -14.01
N MET A 63 3.21 -3.10 -14.39
CA MET A 63 2.18 -2.56 -15.29
C MET A 63 2.26 -3.17 -16.68
N TYR A 64 3.47 -3.37 -17.22
CA TYR A 64 3.66 -4.04 -18.50
C TYR A 64 3.05 -5.44 -18.48
N HIS A 65 3.39 -6.26 -17.48
CA HIS A 65 2.86 -7.63 -17.37
C HIS A 65 1.35 -7.66 -17.16
N LEU A 66 0.80 -6.73 -16.40
CA LEU A 66 -0.64 -6.61 -16.24
C LEU A 66 -1.33 -6.27 -17.57
N VAL A 67 -0.81 -5.30 -18.32
CA VAL A 67 -1.38 -4.93 -19.62
C VAL A 67 -1.24 -6.07 -20.63
N GLU A 68 -0.11 -6.75 -20.66
CA GLU A 68 0.12 -7.95 -21.48
C GLU A 68 -0.92 -9.03 -21.15
N TYR A 69 -1.11 -9.32 -19.86
CA TYR A 69 -2.10 -10.29 -19.38
C TYR A 69 -3.54 -9.93 -19.81
N LEU A 70 -3.90 -8.66 -19.76
CA LEU A 70 -5.21 -8.16 -20.17
C LEU A 70 -5.38 -8.09 -21.70
N THR A 71 -4.30 -8.22 -22.47
CA THR A 71 -4.31 -8.08 -23.92
C THR A 71 -4.33 -9.44 -24.61
N HIS A 72 -5.19 -9.57 -25.62
CA HIS A 72 -5.25 -10.76 -26.45
C HIS A 72 -5.35 -10.37 -27.92
N LYS A 73 -4.38 -10.80 -28.74
CA LYS A 73 -4.28 -10.45 -30.17
C LYS A 73 -4.31 -8.93 -30.43
N GLY A 74 -3.68 -8.15 -29.55
CA GLY A 74 -3.60 -6.69 -29.67
C GLY A 74 -4.82 -5.93 -29.17
N GLU A 75 -5.83 -6.62 -28.64
CA GLU A 75 -7.03 -6.00 -28.06
C GLU A 75 -7.10 -6.26 -26.55
N ILE A 76 -7.47 -5.25 -25.77
CA ILE A 76 -7.72 -5.41 -24.34
C ILE A 76 -9.01 -6.21 -24.16
N ARG A 77 -8.94 -7.33 -23.44
CA ARG A 77 -10.07 -8.21 -23.13
C ARG A 77 -10.28 -8.33 -21.63
N ILE A 78 -11.22 -7.56 -21.12
CA ILE A 78 -11.62 -7.62 -19.71
C ILE A 78 -12.54 -8.83 -19.50
N LYS A 79 -11.99 -9.91 -18.95
CA LYS A 79 -12.75 -11.09 -18.55
C LYS A 79 -13.25 -10.90 -17.12
N GLU A 80 -14.41 -10.29 -16.93
CA GLU A 80 -14.95 -9.93 -15.60
C GLU A 80 -15.04 -11.11 -14.60
N LYS A 81 -15.14 -12.35 -15.09
CA LYS A 81 -15.20 -13.58 -14.27
C LYS A 81 -13.82 -14.20 -13.96
N ASP A 82 -12.76 -13.67 -14.56
CA ASP A 82 -11.40 -14.08 -14.24
C ASP A 82 -11.04 -13.56 -12.84
N GLU A 83 -10.41 -14.40 -12.03
CA GLU A 83 -10.09 -14.09 -10.64
C GLU A 83 -9.23 -12.82 -10.51
N ILE A 84 -8.17 -12.72 -11.31
CA ILE A 84 -7.24 -11.60 -11.30
C ILE A 84 -7.98 -10.33 -11.73
N VAL A 85 -8.75 -10.41 -12.82
CA VAL A 85 -9.52 -9.26 -13.32
C VAL A 85 -10.55 -8.80 -12.29
N SER A 86 -11.28 -9.72 -11.67
CA SER A 86 -12.29 -9.40 -10.67
C SER A 86 -11.70 -8.76 -9.41
N GLY A 87 -10.48 -9.15 -9.04
CA GLY A 87 -9.77 -8.60 -7.89
C GLY A 87 -9.26 -7.18 -8.11
N ILE A 88 -9.00 -6.76 -9.36
CA ILE A 88 -8.47 -5.43 -9.68
C ILE A 88 -9.49 -4.46 -10.30
N LEU A 89 -10.59 -4.98 -10.85
CA LEU A 89 -11.57 -4.17 -11.59
C LEU A 89 -12.50 -3.42 -10.63
N THR A 90 -12.23 -2.15 -10.38
CA THR A 90 -13.08 -1.32 -9.50
C THR A 90 -14.40 -0.93 -10.18
N THR A 91 -14.34 -0.38 -11.39
CA THR A 91 -15.51 0.14 -12.10
C THR A 91 -15.50 -0.24 -13.57
N ILE A 92 -16.67 -0.53 -14.14
CA ILE A 92 -16.85 -0.73 -15.58
C ILE A 92 -18.22 -0.22 -16.01
N ARG A 93 -18.28 0.49 -17.16
CA ARG A 93 -19.53 1.03 -17.73
C ARG A 93 -20.37 1.84 -16.72
N GLY A 94 -19.71 2.65 -15.90
CA GLY A 94 -20.36 3.51 -14.90
C GLY A 94 -20.89 2.76 -13.66
N LYS A 95 -20.56 1.48 -13.47
CA LYS A 95 -20.95 0.69 -12.29
C LYS A 95 -19.73 0.32 -11.46
N LEU A 96 -19.86 0.40 -10.14
CA LEU A 96 -18.93 -0.20 -9.20
C LEU A 96 -19.14 -1.71 -9.17
N VAL A 97 -18.07 -2.48 -9.37
CA VAL A 97 -18.14 -3.95 -9.46
C VAL A 97 -17.20 -4.66 -8.48
N HIS A 98 -16.20 -3.98 -7.93
CA HIS A 98 -15.30 -4.55 -6.92
C HIS A 98 -16.01 -4.77 -5.58
N GLN A 99 -16.02 -6.02 -5.11
CA GLN A 99 -16.78 -6.44 -3.94
C GLN A 99 -16.35 -5.69 -2.67
N GLY A 100 -15.06 -5.59 -2.39
CA GLY A 100 -14.58 -4.89 -1.18
C GLY A 100 -14.91 -3.40 -1.18
N ALA A 101 -14.99 -2.77 -2.35
CA ALA A 101 -15.37 -1.36 -2.47
C ALA A 101 -16.88 -1.18 -2.25
N LEU A 102 -17.69 -2.11 -2.79
CA LEU A 102 -19.14 -2.12 -2.56
C LEU A 102 -19.48 -2.26 -1.07
N ASP A 103 -18.75 -3.10 -0.34
CA ASP A 103 -19.03 -3.36 1.07
C ASP A 103 -18.62 -2.17 1.95
N ALA A 104 -17.44 -1.59 1.73
CA ALA A 104 -17.00 -0.37 2.42
C ALA A 104 -17.95 0.82 2.22
N MET A 105 -18.54 0.97 1.03
CA MET A 105 -19.52 2.04 0.76
C MET A 105 -20.88 1.83 1.44
N LYS A 106 -21.25 0.58 1.78
CA LYS A 106 -22.47 0.29 2.54
C LYS A 106 -22.28 0.60 4.02
N GLU A 107 -21.11 0.25 4.57
CA GLU A 107 -20.78 0.48 5.98
C GLU A 107 -20.76 1.97 6.36
N GLN A 108 -20.39 2.86 5.43
CA GLN A 108 -20.43 4.31 5.66
C GLN A 108 -21.84 4.93 5.58
N ARG A 109 -22.85 4.15 5.15
CA ARG A 109 -24.25 4.61 5.04
C ARG A 109 -25.15 4.11 6.17
N GLY A 110 -24.64 3.24 7.05
CA GLY A 110 -25.29 2.82 8.29
C GLY A 110 -24.82 3.65 9.47
#